data_AF-A0A7Z8DV36-F1
#
_entry.id   AF-A0A7Z8DV36-F1
#
_cell.length_a   1.000
_cell.length_b   1.000
_cell.length_c   1.000
_cell.angle_alpha   90.00
_cell.angle_beta   90.00
_cell.angle_gamma   90.00
#
_symmetry.space_group_name_H-M   'P 1'
#
loop_
_entity.id
_entity.type
_entity.pdbx_description
1 polymer ?
#
loop_
_entity_poly.entity_id
_entity_poly.type
_entity_poly.pdbx_seq_one_letter_code
_entity_poly.pdbx_strand_id
1 'polypeptide(L)'
;MDLMTFFDINHTLVNIPIGGGYAMSWIEAVGTLFGLLCIWFASQEKTINYLFGLINVTLFAVIFYQIQLYGILLLQLFFFCANIYGWYAWTRPNAQGDTLVVRWMSRQKLLLTVGRLRGLQVASVLNNVVLYEQDVQTGVNQYVNADQRMMQGETLAARAALHALSTFSLD
;
A
#
# COMPACT_ATOMS: atom_id res chain seq x y z
N MET A 1 -17.33 -24.88 -25.64
CA MET A 1 -17.64 -24.02 -24.49
C MET A 1 -17.96 -22.65 -25.02
N ASP A 2 -19.07 -22.07 -24.57
CA ASP A 2 -19.42 -20.70 -24.93
C ASP A 2 -18.48 -19.74 -24.19
N LEU A 3 -17.90 -18.78 -24.91
CA LEU A 3 -16.83 -17.92 -24.37
C LEU A 3 -17.33 -17.10 -23.18
N MET A 4 -18.60 -16.72 -23.19
CA MET A 4 -19.25 -15.97 -22.12
C MET A 4 -19.38 -16.79 -20.82
N THR A 5 -19.60 -18.09 -20.94
CA THR A 5 -19.73 -18.98 -19.76
C THR A 5 -18.41 -19.19 -19.03
N PHE A 6 -17.28 -19.07 -19.74
CA PHE A 6 -15.96 -19.19 -19.13
C PHE A 6 -15.63 -18.00 -18.21
N PHE A 7 -16.10 -16.80 -18.55
CA PHE A 7 -15.84 -15.60 -17.77
C PHE A 7 -16.79 -15.41 -16.58
N ASP A 8 -17.83 -16.24 -16.44
CA ASP A 8 -18.80 -16.13 -15.35
C ASP A 8 -18.22 -16.70 -14.04
N ILE A 9 -18.32 -15.92 -12.96
CA ILE A 9 -17.92 -16.33 -11.61
C ILE A 9 -18.72 -17.53 -11.10
N ASN A 10 -19.94 -17.72 -11.59
CA ASN A 10 -20.81 -18.83 -11.20
C ASN A 10 -20.47 -20.14 -11.93
N HIS A 11 -19.61 -20.10 -12.95
CA HIS A 11 -19.18 -21.28 -13.67
C HIS A 11 -18.06 -21.99 -12.89
N THR A 12 -18.49 -22.87 -11.99
CA THR A 12 -17.62 -23.60 -11.06
C THR A 12 -16.76 -24.65 -11.78
N LEU A 13 -15.47 -24.70 -11.42
CA LEU A 13 -14.50 -25.69 -11.86
C LEU A 13 -14.42 -26.84 -10.85
N VAL A 14 -14.06 -26.51 -9.60
CA VAL A 14 -13.88 -27.47 -8.50
C VAL A 14 -14.52 -26.90 -7.25
N ASN A 15 -15.26 -27.74 -6.52
CA ASN A 15 -15.67 -27.44 -5.16
C ASN A 15 -14.64 -28.02 -4.19
N ILE A 16 -13.94 -27.14 -3.50
CA ILE A 16 -12.92 -27.51 -2.53
C ILE A 16 -13.60 -27.62 -1.16
N PRO A 17 -13.65 -28.82 -0.54
CA PRO A 17 -14.34 -29.04 0.74
C PRO A 17 -13.47 -28.58 1.92
N ILE A 18 -13.03 -27.32 1.92
CA ILE A 18 -12.32 -26.69 3.03
C ILE A 18 -13.28 -25.72 3.73
N GLY A 19 -13.44 -25.86 5.05
CA GLY A 19 -14.39 -25.07 5.82
C GLY A 19 -15.85 -25.39 5.45
N GLY A 20 -16.52 -24.45 4.79
CA GLY A 20 -17.94 -24.53 4.38
C GLY A 20 -18.18 -24.95 2.92
N GLY A 21 -17.14 -25.35 2.20
CA GLY A 21 -17.20 -25.62 0.76
C GLY A 21 -17.00 -24.33 -0.04
N TYR A 22 -15.92 -24.29 -0.81
CA TYR A 22 -15.60 -23.15 -1.66
C TYR A 22 -15.62 -23.59 -3.12
N ALA A 23 -16.56 -23.03 -3.88
CA ALA A 23 -16.70 -23.31 -5.30
C ALA A 23 -15.79 -22.38 -6.10
N MET A 24 -14.63 -22.90 -6.50
CA MET A 24 -13.67 -22.17 -7.32
C MET A 24 -14.18 -22.09 -8.77
N SER A 25 -14.24 -20.88 -9.32
CA SER A 25 -14.67 -20.66 -10.71
C SER A 25 -13.55 -20.92 -11.71
N TRP A 26 -13.91 -21.17 -12.98
CA TRP A 26 -12.95 -21.34 -14.07
C TRP A 26 -12.09 -20.09 -14.29
N ILE A 27 -12.72 -18.90 -14.32
CA ILE A 27 -12.03 -17.63 -14.50
C ILE A 27 -11.03 -17.37 -13.37
N GLU A 28 -11.39 -17.72 -12.14
CA GLU A 28 -10.53 -17.52 -10.98
C GLU A 28 -9.34 -18.49 -10.96
N ALA A 29 -9.56 -19.75 -11.31
CA ALA A 29 -8.48 -20.73 -11.41
C ALA A 29 -7.46 -20.31 -12.47
N VAL A 30 -7.94 -19.88 -13.65
CA VAL A 30 -7.07 -19.43 -14.75
C VAL A 30 -6.39 -18.10 -14.44
N GLY A 31 -7.12 -17.15 -13.85
CA GLY A 31 -6.54 -15.89 -13.35
C GLY A 31 -5.41 -16.16 -12.36
N THR A 32 -5.67 -17.01 -11.35
CA THR A 32 -4.67 -17.39 -10.34
C THR A 32 -3.44 -18.05 -10.97
N LEU A 33 -3.62 -18.96 -11.93
CA LEU A 33 -2.52 -19.59 -12.64
C LEU A 33 -1.65 -18.55 -13.38
N PHE A 34 -2.27 -17.61 -14.09
CA PHE A 34 -1.54 -16.54 -14.76
C PHE A 34 -0.83 -15.60 -13.78
N GLY A 35 -1.43 -15.34 -12.61
CA GLY A 35 -0.78 -14.61 -11.51
C GLY A 35 0.47 -15.33 -10.99
N LEU A 36 0.41 -16.65 -10.79
CA LEU A 36 1.58 -17.44 -10.38
C LEU A 36 2.67 -17.46 -11.45
N LEU A 37 2.30 -17.62 -12.72
CA LEU A 37 3.25 -17.54 -13.84
C LEU A 37 3.91 -16.16 -13.92
N CYS A 38 3.15 -15.08 -13.71
CA CYS A 38 3.68 -13.72 -13.64
C CYS A 38 4.78 -13.61 -12.57
N ILE A 39 4.52 -14.08 -11.34
CA ILE A 39 5.49 -14.02 -10.23
C ILE A 39 6.72 -14.86 -10.54
N TRP A 40 6.53 -16.06 -11.10
CA TRP A 40 7.62 -16.94 -11.49
C TRP A 40 8.52 -16.32 -12.57
N PHE A 41 7.95 -15.70 -13.59
CA PHE A 41 8.75 -15.04 -14.62
C PHE A 41 9.40 -13.74 -14.11
N ALA A 42 8.76 -13.05 -13.17
CA ALA A 42 9.33 -11.89 -12.51
C ALA A 42 10.55 -12.26 -11.67
N SER A 43 10.53 -13.39 -10.95
CA SER A 43 11.70 -13.86 -10.20
C SER A 43 12.87 -14.28 -11.10
N GLN A 44 12.58 -14.68 -12.34
CA GLN A 44 13.59 -14.99 -13.36
C GLN A 44 14.00 -13.76 -14.19
N GLU A 45 13.59 -12.55 -13.80
CA GLU A 45 13.88 -11.28 -14.48
C GLU A 45 13.47 -11.26 -15.97
N LYS A 46 12.50 -12.10 -16.37
CA LYS A 46 12.04 -12.18 -17.77
C LYS A 46 10.92 -11.18 -18.03
N THR A 47 11.03 -10.40 -19.10
CA THR A 47 10.01 -9.42 -19.52
C THR A 47 8.65 -10.04 -19.87
N ILE A 48 8.59 -11.36 -20.14
CA ILE A 48 7.31 -12.08 -20.34
C ILE A 48 6.39 -12.03 -19.10
N ASN A 49 6.93 -11.73 -17.92
CA ASN A 49 6.12 -11.53 -16.71
C ASN A 49 5.00 -10.51 -16.92
N TYR A 50 5.26 -9.43 -17.67
CA TYR A 50 4.27 -8.37 -17.90
C TYR A 50 3.10 -8.85 -18.76
N LEU A 51 3.32 -9.77 -19.69
CA LEU A 51 2.25 -10.36 -20.50
C LEU A 51 1.31 -11.19 -19.63
N PHE A 52 1.86 -12.05 -18.78
CA PHE A 52 1.08 -12.84 -17.82
C PHE A 52 0.42 -11.94 -16.76
N GLY A 53 1.11 -10.88 -16.35
CA GLY A 53 0.58 -9.83 -15.50
C GLY A 53 -0.66 -9.19 -16.10
N LEU A 54 -0.60 -8.74 -17.36
CA LEU A 54 -1.74 -8.16 -18.09
C LEU A 54 -2.95 -9.11 -18.15
N ILE A 55 -2.72 -10.38 -18.49
CA ILE A 55 -3.80 -11.38 -18.52
C ILE A 55 -4.42 -11.54 -17.13
N ASN A 56 -3.57 -11.72 -16.11
CA ASN A 56 -4.00 -11.89 -14.73
C ASN A 56 -4.87 -10.70 -14.25
N VAL A 57 -4.35 -9.48 -14.38
CA VAL A 57 -5.06 -8.28 -13.92
C VAL A 57 -6.38 -8.08 -14.67
N THR A 58 -6.46 -8.40 -15.96
CA THR A 58 -7.71 -8.29 -16.72
C THR A 58 -8.75 -9.32 -16.27
N LEU A 59 -8.36 -10.58 -16.04
CA LEU A 59 -9.27 -11.61 -15.54
C LEU A 59 -9.81 -11.26 -14.15
N PHE A 60 -8.95 -10.79 -13.25
CA PHE A 60 -9.39 -10.35 -11.92
C PHE A 60 -10.26 -9.09 -11.99
N ALA A 61 -10.02 -8.17 -12.92
CA ALA A 61 -10.90 -7.02 -13.12
C ALA A 61 -12.32 -7.47 -13.50
N VAL A 62 -12.45 -8.47 -14.38
CA VAL A 62 -13.75 -9.04 -14.76
C VAL A 62 -14.44 -9.69 -13.56
N ILE A 63 -13.70 -10.41 -12.72
CA ILE A 63 -14.23 -10.99 -11.47
C ILE A 63 -14.75 -9.88 -10.54
N PHE A 64 -13.92 -8.87 -10.24
CA PHE A 64 -14.27 -7.80 -9.30
C PHE A 64 -15.44 -6.94 -9.78
N TYR A 65 -15.62 -6.81 -11.09
CA TYR A 65 -16.78 -6.17 -11.67
C TYR A 65 -18.07 -6.98 -11.41
N GLN A 66 -18.04 -8.30 -11.61
CA GLN A 66 -19.20 -9.18 -11.37
C GLN A 66 -19.63 -9.20 -9.90
N ILE A 67 -18.68 -9.23 -8.96
CA ILE A 67 -18.96 -9.22 -7.52
C ILE A 67 -19.12 -7.81 -6.93
N GLN A 68 -19.17 -6.76 -7.77
CA GLN A 68 -19.43 -5.37 -7.39
C GLN A 68 -18.38 -4.76 -6.42
N LEU A 69 -17.14 -5.27 -6.41
CA LEU A 69 -16.05 -4.75 -5.57
C LEU A 69 -15.25 -3.67 -6.29
N TYR A 70 -15.87 -2.50 -6.47
CA TYR A 70 -15.30 -1.39 -7.26
C TYR A 70 -13.97 -0.84 -6.74
N GLY A 71 -13.73 -0.87 -5.43
CA GLY A 71 -12.45 -0.42 -4.86
C GLY A 71 -11.26 -1.27 -5.33
N ILE A 72 -11.44 -2.59 -5.37
CA ILE A 72 -10.41 -3.53 -5.83
C ILE A 72 -10.33 -3.51 -7.36
N LEU A 73 -11.46 -3.32 -8.05
CA LEU A 73 -11.48 -3.12 -9.50
C LEU A 73 -10.61 -1.93 -9.93
N LEU A 74 -10.70 -0.79 -9.24
CA LEU A 74 -9.88 0.38 -9.54
C LEU A 74 -8.39 0.09 -9.32
N LEU A 75 -8.05 -0.59 -8.23
CA LEU A 75 -6.68 -1.06 -7.99
C LEU A 75 -6.19 -1.97 -9.13
N GLN A 76 -7.08 -2.78 -9.70
CA GLN A 76 -6.75 -3.64 -10.80
C GLN A 76 -6.41 -2.86 -12.09
N LEU A 77 -7.15 -1.79 -12.37
CA LEU A 77 -6.85 -0.86 -13.47
C LEU A 77 -5.51 -0.14 -13.26
N PHE A 78 -5.20 0.26 -12.03
CA PHE A 78 -3.89 0.82 -11.70
C PHE A 78 -2.76 -0.17 -12.04
N PHE A 79 -2.90 -1.44 -11.64
CA PHE A 79 -1.91 -2.47 -11.96
C PHE A 79 -1.86 -2.81 -13.45
N PHE A 80 -2.96 -2.68 -14.19
CA PHE A 80 -2.96 -2.81 -15.64
C PHE A 80 -2.06 -1.75 -16.29
N CYS A 81 -2.24 -0.49 -15.94
CA CYS A 81 -1.39 0.61 -16.41
C CYS A 81 0.08 0.42 -15.97
N ALA A 82 0.31 -0.01 -14.73
CA ALA A 82 1.65 -0.28 -14.21
C ALA A 82 2.36 -1.42 -14.96
N ASN A 83 1.65 -2.47 -15.38
CA ASN A 83 2.20 -3.56 -16.18
C ASN A 83 2.62 -3.07 -17.58
N ILE A 84 1.81 -2.22 -18.22
CA ILE A 84 2.16 -1.60 -19.52
C ILE A 84 3.42 -0.75 -19.36
N TYR A 85 3.46 0.10 -18.33
CA TYR A 85 4.61 0.96 -18.07
C TYR A 85 5.86 0.13 -17.74
N GLY A 86 5.74 -0.88 -16.90
CA GLY A 86 6.83 -1.79 -16.55
C GLY A 86 7.38 -2.49 -17.80
N TRP A 87 6.49 -3.01 -18.65
CA TRP A 87 6.90 -3.64 -19.91
C TRP A 87 7.65 -2.66 -20.81
N TYR A 88 7.13 -1.43 -20.97
CA TYR A 88 7.78 -0.37 -21.74
C TYR A 88 9.16 -0.02 -21.18
N ALA A 89 9.28 0.17 -19.87
CA ALA A 89 10.52 0.56 -19.21
C ALA A 89 11.58 -0.55 -19.26
N TRP A 90 11.20 -1.82 -19.09
CA TRP A 90 12.13 -2.94 -19.10
C TRP A 90 12.52 -3.43 -20.50
N THR A 91 11.73 -3.13 -21.53
CA THR A 91 12.07 -3.50 -22.92
C THR A 91 13.01 -2.48 -23.58
N ARG A 92 13.15 -1.28 -23.01
CA ARG A 92 13.98 -0.20 -23.58
C ARG A 92 15.29 -0.04 -22.80
N PRO A 93 16.45 -0.19 -23.46
CA PRO A 93 17.73 0.20 -22.86
C PRO A 93 17.74 1.70 -22.57
N ASN A 94 18.44 2.08 -21.51
CA ASN A 94 18.63 3.50 -21.18
C ASN A 94 19.52 4.18 -22.23
N ALA A 95 19.63 5.52 -22.20
CA ALA A 95 20.43 6.29 -23.17
C ALA A 95 21.92 5.88 -23.29
N GLN A 96 22.42 5.10 -22.34
CA GLN A 96 23.78 4.54 -22.27
C GLN A 96 23.89 3.10 -22.81
N GLY A 97 22.79 2.51 -23.29
CA GLY A 97 22.75 1.12 -23.79
C GLY A 97 22.52 0.06 -22.70
N ASP A 98 22.52 0.45 -21.43
CA ASP A 98 22.31 -0.48 -20.31
C ASP A 98 20.82 -0.81 -20.12
N THR A 99 20.51 -2.10 -19.98
CA THR A 99 19.20 -2.58 -19.53
C THR A 99 18.99 -2.26 -18.06
N LEU A 100 17.74 -2.06 -17.64
CA LEU A 100 17.42 -1.86 -16.22
C LEU A 100 17.87 -3.08 -15.40
N VAL A 101 18.90 -2.89 -14.58
CA VAL A 101 19.40 -3.91 -13.65
C VAL A 101 18.69 -3.80 -12.31
N VAL A 102 18.35 -4.95 -11.72
CA VAL A 102 17.81 -5.00 -10.36
C VAL A 102 18.89 -4.50 -9.39
N ARG A 103 18.60 -3.41 -8.68
CA ARG A 103 19.53 -2.80 -7.71
C ARG A 103 18.94 -2.86 -6.31
N TRP A 104 19.79 -3.21 -5.35
CA TRP A 104 19.45 -3.08 -3.94
C TRP A 104 19.28 -1.61 -3.58
N MET A 105 18.21 -1.32 -2.85
CA MET A 105 17.99 0.00 -2.28
C MET A 105 19.05 0.26 -1.19
N SER A 106 19.69 1.44 -1.23
CA SER A 106 20.66 1.86 -0.20
C SER A 106 20.04 1.76 1.21
N ARG A 107 20.84 1.32 2.19
CA ARG A 107 20.42 1.13 3.59
C ARG A 107 19.74 2.38 4.19
N GLN A 108 20.18 3.58 3.79
CA GLN A 108 19.58 4.85 4.22
C GLN A 108 18.16 5.03 3.69
N LYS A 109 17.94 4.71 2.40
CA LYS A 109 16.62 4.76 1.77
C LYS A 109 15.70 3.67 2.30
N LEU A 110 16.23 2.48 2.59
CA LEU A 110 15.50 1.40 3.24
C LEU A 110 14.99 1.80 4.63
N LEU A 111 15.84 2.39 5.47
CA LEU A 111 15.47 2.86 6.80
C LEU A 111 14.41 3.97 6.75
N LEU A 112 14.51 4.90 5.80
CA LEU A 112 13.50 5.94 5.57
C LEU A 112 12.15 5.36 5.14
N THR A 113 12.15 4.39 4.23
CA THR A 113 10.92 3.74 3.75
C THR A 113 10.26 2.89 4.84
N VAL A 114 11.06 2.10 5.59
CA VAL A 114 10.58 1.31 6.74
C VAL A 114 10.03 2.22 7.83
N GLY A 115 10.71 3.34 8.13
CA GLY A 115 10.23 4.34 9.06
C GLY A 115 8.86 4.91 8.65
N ARG A 116 8.72 5.32 7.38
CA ARG A 116 7.44 5.82 6.83
C ARG A 116 6.31 4.78 6.89
N LEU A 117 6.58 3.52 6.53
CA LEU A 117 5.57 2.45 6.53
C LEU A 117 5.15 1.99 7.93
N ARG A 118 6.05 2.09 8.92
CA ARG A 118 5.78 1.77 10.34
C ARG A 118 5.09 2.91 11.09
N GLY A 119 4.76 4.03 10.43
CA GLY A 119 4.20 5.21 11.09
C GLY A 119 5.18 5.93 12.02
N LEU A 120 6.47 5.58 11.98
CA LEU A 120 7.51 6.37 12.63
C LEU A 120 7.57 7.71 11.90
N GLN A 121 7.29 8.80 12.62
CA GLN A 121 7.36 10.18 12.15
C GLN A 121 8.80 10.63 11.80
N VAL A 122 9.61 9.78 11.17
CA VAL A 122 10.90 10.20 10.58
C VAL A 122 10.64 11.24 9.47
N ALA A 123 9.43 11.22 8.89
CA ALA A 123 8.96 12.27 8.00
C ALA A 123 8.49 13.55 8.71
N SER A 124 8.23 13.60 10.03
CA SER A 124 7.91 14.86 10.71
C SER A 124 9.12 15.81 10.70
N VAL A 125 10.31 15.26 10.93
CA VAL A 125 11.56 16.03 10.90
C VAL A 125 11.90 16.53 9.49
N LEU A 126 11.54 15.78 8.44
CA LEU A 126 11.75 16.17 7.03
C LEU A 126 10.55 16.90 6.40
N ASN A 127 9.39 16.86 7.02
CA ASN A 127 8.18 17.60 6.67
C ASN A 127 7.98 18.74 7.68
N ASN A 128 9.08 19.38 8.06
CA ASN A 128 9.00 20.77 8.46
C ASN A 128 8.87 21.58 7.17
N VAL A 129 7.64 21.75 6.69
CA VAL A 129 7.34 22.95 5.92
C VAL A 129 7.47 24.08 6.92
N VAL A 130 8.67 24.67 6.96
CA VAL A 130 8.85 25.98 7.57
C VAL A 130 7.80 26.87 6.93
N LEU A 131 6.83 27.33 7.72
CA LEU A 131 5.95 28.41 7.29
C LEU A 131 6.88 29.54 6.82
N TYR A 132 6.70 29.96 5.56
CA TYR A 132 7.54 30.99 4.95
C TYR A 132 7.62 32.18 5.93
N GLU A 133 8.85 32.49 6.40
CA GLU A 133 9.26 33.45 7.45
C GLU A 133 9.54 32.97 8.89
N GLN A 134 9.33 31.71 9.28
CA GLN A 134 9.70 31.24 10.64
C GLN A 134 11.10 30.60 10.72
N ASP A 135 11.85 30.92 11.77
CA ASP A 135 13.19 30.38 12.01
C ASP A 135 13.15 28.91 12.46
N VAL A 136 14.01 28.08 11.86
CA VAL A 136 14.11 26.62 12.06
C VAL A 136 14.37 26.29 13.53
N GLN A 137 15.13 27.12 14.25
CA GLN A 137 15.40 26.94 15.68
C GLN A 137 14.11 26.99 16.52
N THR A 138 13.16 27.83 16.13
CA THR A 138 11.90 28.00 16.86
C THR A 138 10.99 26.79 16.72
N GLY A 139 10.95 26.18 15.52
CA GLY A 139 10.22 24.94 15.26
C GLY A 139 10.81 23.75 16.03
N VAL A 140 12.15 23.59 16.02
CA VAL A 140 12.81 22.50 16.76
C VAL A 140 12.59 22.63 18.27
N ASN A 141 12.66 23.85 18.81
CA ASN A 141 12.42 24.10 20.23
C ASN A 141 10.97 23.84 20.67
N GLN A 142 9.98 23.93 19.76
CA GLN A 142 8.61 23.54 20.09
C GLN A 142 8.45 22.03 20.30
N TYR A 143 9.15 21.23 19.50
CA TYR A 143 9.13 19.76 19.65
C TYR A 143 9.98 19.28 20.82
N VAL A 144 11.18 19.83 21.01
CA VAL A 144 12.09 19.43 22.10
C VAL A 144 11.48 19.74 23.48
N ASN A 145 10.73 20.84 23.60
CA ASN A 145 10.09 21.23 24.85
C ASN A 145 8.63 20.74 24.96
N ALA A 146 8.14 19.92 24.03
CA ALA A 146 6.75 19.45 24.03
C ALA A 146 6.43 18.61 25.28
N ASP A 147 7.34 17.72 25.69
CA ASP A 147 7.18 16.89 26.88
C ASP A 147 7.08 17.72 28.16
N GLN A 148 7.89 18.79 28.27
CA GLN A 148 7.80 19.71 29.41
C GLN A 148 6.49 20.49 29.43
N ARG A 149 6.00 20.96 28.27
CA ARG A 149 4.70 21.65 28.17
C ARG A 149 3.53 20.72 28.47
N MET A 150 3.62 19.45 28.07
CA MET A 150 2.61 18.43 28.36
C MET A 150 2.56 18.13 29.87
N MET A 151 3.69 17.89 30.53
CA MET A 151 3.75 17.70 31.99
C MET A 151 3.23 18.92 32.76
N GLN A 152 3.51 20.14 32.29
CA GLN A 152 2.95 21.35 32.89
C GLN A 152 1.43 21.44 32.70
N GLY A 153 0.91 21.04 31.53
CA GLY A 153 -0.53 20.94 31.28
C GLY A 153 -1.23 19.92 32.19
N GLU A 154 -0.63 18.74 32.39
CA GLU A 154 -1.17 17.72 33.28
C GLU A 154 -1.19 18.18 34.75
N THR A 155 -0.12 18.83 35.21
CA THR A 155 -0.07 19.36 36.58
C THR A 155 -1.06 20.51 36.80
N LEU A 156 -1.28 21.36 35.78
CA LEU A 156 -2.32 22.39 35.81
C LEU A 156 -3.73 21.81 35.82
N ALA A 157 -4.00 20.79 35.00
CA ALA A 157 -5.28 20.09 34.97
C ALA A 157 -5.56 19.38 36.31
N ALA A 158 -4.55 18.72 36.89
CA ALA A 158 -4.66 18.08 38.20
C ALA A 158 -4.93 19.10 39.32
N ARG A 159 -4.26 20.27 39.29
CA ARG A 159 -4.54 21.36 40.25
C ARG A 159 -5.92 21.97 40.07
N ALA A 160 -6.37 22.17 38.84
CA ALA A 160 -7.71 22.67 38.55
C ALA A 160 -8.79 21.68 39.03
N ALA A 161 -8.60 20.38 38.79
CA ALA A 161 -9.49 19.33 39.28
C ALA A 161 -9.51 19.27 40.82
N LEU A 162 -8.34 19.35 41.47
CA LEU A 162 -8.23 19.40 42.92
C LEU A 162 -8.94 20.63 43.50
N HIS A 163 -8.75 21.80 42.87
CA HIS A 163 -9.42 23.03 43.28
C HIS A 163 -10.94 22.91 43.14
N ALA A 164 -11.43 22.42 42.00
CA ALA A 164 -12.86 22.19 41.77
C ALA A 164 -13.48 21.25 42.81
N LEU A 165 -12.79 20.16 43.17
CA LEU A 165 -13.23 19.23 44.23
C LEU A 165 -13.23 19.89 45.61
N SER A 166 -12.21 20.69 45.92
CA SER A 166 -12.12 21.39 47.21
C SER A 166 -13.20 22.47 47.37
N THR A 167 -13.56 23.16 46.28
CA THR A 167 -14.64 24.15 46.29
C THR A 167 -16.02 23.51 46.40
N PHE A 168 -16.23 22.34 45.79
CA PHE A 168 -17.50 21.60 45.87
C PHE A 168 -17.75 20.95 47.24
N SER A 169 -16.72 20.80 48.07
CA SER A 169 -16.81 20.23 49.42
C SER A 169 -17.20 21.25 50.49
N LEU A 170 -17.31 22.54 50.15
CA LEU A 170 -17.57 23.64 51.08
C LEU A 170 -18.99 24.25 50.93
N ASP A 171 -19.80 23.71 50.02
CA ASP A 171 -21.26 23.94 49.90
C ASP A 171 -22.03 22.69 50.38
#